data_AF-A0AAW5IS22-F1
#
_entry.id   AF-A0AAW5IS22-F1
#
_cell.length_a   1.000
_cell.length_b   1.000
_cell.length_c   1.000
_cell.angle_alpha   90.00
_cell.angle_beta   90.00
_cell.angle_gamma   90.00
#
_symmetry.space_group_name_H-M   'P 1'
#
loop_
_entity.id
_entity.type
_entity.pdbx_description
1 polymer ?
#
loop_
_entity_poly.entity_id
_entity_poly.type
_entity_poly.pdbx_seq_one_letter_code
_entity_poly.pdbx_strand_id
1 'polypeptide(L)'
;MQYPLISEYVKAIQDAGDNLDKLAHLTPVLDDHGEPYRSSGAFAVVFKMQDKRTGKYYALKCFAEEQEGRVDAYRQIADELDLLDSPYITSVKYMEKELFVDSQCKEVEFPVLLMDWVDGETMEAYIAANYHNQSVMSMLGYRFGKMAAWLRTQSFAHGDIKPDNIIVRPDGSLTLVDYDGMFVPSMKGSKSPTIGTKDFCHPLRTVNDFDETIDDFSLASIALSLKAISMNSSLFATYGASDRLLFSENDYRNPASSKVISALQDLMCDKNFCTLYSLFMLALARKELSECSFRLFIGEKPNITFVMDEDLSTKPTEEELKEAFIDEWGVKYSKDGRKLLKVPKELSGAYSIKEGTRIICDKAFSFCGSLSKIIIPSSVTSIGDNAFMGCRSLLDIVIPSSVTSIGDDAFFACSSLSKIVIPSSVTSIGDDAFAGCHSLSKIVIPSSVTSIGDRAFNNCSSLKYISIPKSVICLNGNPFADWDGKLECLSPNFIYEDDVLFNKDKSKIISFRNQNVESYVIPNSVTSIGDSAFWGCRSLSDIVIPSSVTSIGDCAFDNCKIPDNLRLELFPRFGNRIF
;
A
#
# COMPACT_ATOMS: atom_id res chain seq x y z
N MET A 1 36.96 -18.98 -20.85
CA MET A 1 37.40 -17.58 -20.62
C MET A 1 37.56 -17.36 -19.13
N GLN A 2 38.60 -16.66 -18.64
CA GLN A 2 38.65 -16.29 -17.23
C GLN A 2 37.75 -15.06 -17.03
N TYR A 3 36.71 -15.19 -16.20
CA TYR A 3 35.78 -14.10 -15.92
C TYR A 3 36.38 -13.10 -14.92
N PRO A 4 36.02 -11.81 -14.98
CA PRO A 4 36.54 -10.78 -14.09
C PRO A 4 36.05 -10.93 -12.66
N LEU A 5 36.85 -10.41 -11.73
CA LEU A 5 36.46 -10.23 -10.34
C LEU A 5 35.38 -9.15 -10.23
N ILE A 6 34.57 -9.20 -9.17
CA ILE A 6 33.55 -8.18 -8.89
C ILE A 6 34.17 -6.77 -8.84
N SER A 7 35.37 -6.62 -8.27
CA SER A 7 36.08 -5.34 -8.23
C SER A 7 36.45 -4.80 -9.62
N GLU A 8 36.75 -5.70 -10.57
CA GLU A 8 37.07 -5.33 -11.95
C GLU A 8 35.80 -4.88 -12.68
N TYR A 9 34.68 -5.58 -12.46
CA TYR A 9 33.37 -5.14 -12.96
C TYR A 9 32.95 -3.79 -12.40
N VAL A 10 33.10 -3.56 -11.09
CA VAL A 10 32.79 -2.26 -10.48
C VAL A 10 33.60 -1.15 -11.15
N LYS A 11 34.91 -1.35 -11.35
CA LYS A 11 35.77 -0.37 -12.02
C LYS A 11 35.35 -0.11 -13.46
N ALA A 12 35.00 -1.14 -14.22
CA ALA A 12 34.52 -0.99 -15.59
C ALA A 12 33.19 -0.21 -15.65
N ILE A 13 32.26 -0.50 -14.74
CA ILE A 13 30.93 0.13 -14.70
C ILE A 13 30.98 1.57 -14.21
N GLN A 14 31.94 1.95 -13.35
CA GLN A 14 32.17 3.35 -12.99
C GLN A 14 32.38 4.23 -14.25
N ASP A 15 33.00 3.67 -15.29
CA ASP A 15 33.22 4.31 -16.58
C ASP A 15 32.41 3.62 -17.70
N ALA A 16 31.12 3.39 -17.44
CA ALA A 16 30.22 2.69 -18.35
C ALA A 16 30.11 3.31 -19.75
N GLY A 17 30.40 4.62 -19.90
CA GLY A 17 30.35 5.31 -21.19
C GLY A 17 31.43 4.83 -22.16
N ASP A 18 32.61 4.47 -21.64
CA ASP A 18 33.74 3.99 -22.43
C ASP A 18 33.80 2.45 -22.46
N ASN A 19 33.23 1.78 -21.46
CA ASN A 19 33.30 0.32 -21.29
C ASN A 19 32.06 -0.45 -21.74
N LEU A 20 30.96 0.20 -22.15
CA LEU A 20 29.82 -0.46 -22.78
C LEU A 20 29.76 -0.08 -24.27
N ASP A 21 29.48 -1.03 -25.15
CA ASP A 21 29.32 -0.76 -26.60
C ASP A 21 27.95 -0.12 -26.90
N LYS A 22 26.91 -0.95 -27.05
CA LYS A 22 25.56 -0.49 -27.43
C LYS A 22 24.86 0.19 -26.25
N LEU A 23 25.28 -0.10 -25.03
CA LEU A 23 24.76 0.43 -23.79
C LEU A 23 25.56 1.62 -23.23
N ALA A 24 26.50 2.20 -23.99
CA ALA A 24 27.28 3.40 -23.62
C ALA A 24 26.43 4.61 -23.15
N HIS A 25 25.14 4.61 -23.49
CA HIS A 25 24.18 5.63 -23.09
C HIS A 25 23.69 5.50 -21.64
N LEU A 26 23.91 4.35 -21.01
CA LEU A 26 23.53 4.08 -19.63
C LEU A 26 24.62 4.57 -18.68
N THR A 27 24.19 5.15 -17.56
CA THR A 27 25.09 5.57 -16.49
C THR A 27 24.77 4.80 -15.20
N PRO A 28 25.78 4.38 -14.42
CA PRO A 28 25.51 3.70 -13.15
C PRO A 28 24.79 4.64 -12.18
N VAL A 29 23.83 4.09 -11.45
CA VAL A 29 23.28 4.73 -10.26
C VAL A 29 24.25 4.50 -9.12
N LEU A 30 24.61 5.56 -8.40
CA LEU A 30 25.55 5.47 -7.29
C LEU A 30 24.80 5.23 -5.97
N ASP A 31 25.43 4.48 -5.07
CA ASP A 31 24.99 4.34 -3.68
C ASP A 31 25.43 5.53 -2.82
N ASP A 32 25.10 5.50 -1.53
CA ASP A 32 25.40 6.57 -0.57
C ASP A 32 26.91 6.80 -0.35
N HIS A 33 27.76 5.89 -0.85
CA HIS A 33 29.21 5.97 -0.79
C HIS A 33 29.83 6.44 -2.11
N GLY A 34 29.02 6.75 -3.13
CA GLY A 34 29.49 7.18 -4.45
C GLY A 34 30.00 6.03 -5.32
N GLU A 35 29.74 4.78 -4.95
CA GLU A 35 30.09 3.58 -5.72
C GLU A 35 28.89 3.13 -6.57
N PRO A 36 29.08 2.41 -7.69
CA PRO A 36 27.98 1.83 -8.43
C PRO A 36 27.12 0.92 -7.54
N TYR A 37 25.84 1.29 -7.43
CA TYR A 37 24.84 0.50 -6.72
C TYR A 37 24.76 -0.89 -7.34
N ARG A 38 24.89 -1.92 -6.50
CA ARG A 38 24.93 -3.31 -6.95
C ARG A 38 24.36 -4.29 -5.94
N SER A 39 23.87 -5.40 -6.46
CA SER A 39 23.65 -6.64 -5.72
C SER A 39 24.59 -7.71 -6.26
N SER A 40 25.17 -8.54 -5.39
CA SER A 40 26.12 -9.59 -5.77
C SER A 40 25.62 -10.94 -5.29
N GLY A 41 25.54 -11.91 -6.19
CA GLY A 41 25.29 -13.31 -5.89
C GLY A 41 26.54 -14.16 -6.12
N ALA A 42 26.44 -15.47 -5.89
CA ALA A 42 27.56 -16.40 -6.08
C ALA A 42 28.09 -16.45 -7.53
N PHE A 43 27.24 -16.16 -8.53
CA PHE A 43 27.56 -16.36 -9.95
C PHE A 43 27.39 -15.11 -10.83
N ALA A 44 26.99 -13.97 -10.25
CA ALA A 44 26.78 -12.74 -10.99
C ALA A 44 26.77 -11.51 -10.09
N VAL A 45 27.04 -10.35 -10.67
CA VAL A 45 26.83 -9.02 -10.08
C VAL A 45 25.83 -8.24 -10.91
N VAL A 46 24.87 -7.58 -10.28
CA VAL A 46 23.81 -6.81 -10.94
C VAL A 46 23.96 -5.35 -10.56
N PHE A 47 24.10 -4.48 -11.55
CA PHE A 47 24.20 -3.03 -11.37
C PHE A 47 22.90 -2.34 -11.70
N LYS A 48 22.55 -1.30 -10.93
CA LYS A 48 21.45 -0.40 -11.28
C LYS A 48 21.97 0.67 -12.24
N MET A 49 21.42 0.70 -13.44
CA MET A 49 21.79 1.63 -14.51
C MET A 49 20.63 2.58 -14.82
N GLN A 50 20.93 3.78 -15.27
CA GLN A 50 19.94 4.78 -15.69
C GLN A 50 20.23 5.25 -17.11
N ASP A 51 19.20 5.25 -17.96
CA ASP A 51 19.23 6.01 -19.20
C ASP A 51 18.82 7.46 -18.90
N LYS A 52 19.79 8.38 -18.94
CA LYS A 52 19.55 9.81 -18.67
C LYS A 52 18.62 10.47 -19.69
N ARG A 53 18.44 9.88 -20.88
CA ARG A 53 17.61 10.45 -21.95
C ARG A 53 16.13 10.21 -21.69
N THR A 54 15.80 9.03 -21.19
CA THR A 54 14.42 8.60 -20.94
C THR A 54 14.03 8.65 -19.46
N GLY A 55 15.01 8.68 -18.56
CA GLY A 55 14.83 8.57 -17.11
C GLY A 55 14.56 7.13 -16.64
N LYS A 56 14.56 6.14 -17.55
CA LYS A 56 14.28 4.74 -17.23
C LYS A 56 15.48 4.08 -16.55
N TYR A 57 15.18 3.20 -15.59
CA TYR A 57 16.18 2.39 -14.88
C TYR A 57 16.23 0.96 -15.41
N TYR A 58 17.42 0.39 -15.41
CA TYR A 58 17.71 -0.95 -15.86
C TYR A 58 18.58 -1.70 -14.84
N ALA A 59 18.43 -3.02 -14.81
CA ALA A 59 19.35 -3.94 -14.15
C ALA A 59 20.33 -4.50 -15.19
N LEU A 60 21.63 -4.31 -14.96
CA LEU A 60 22.69 -4.84 -15.81
C LEU A 60 23.40 -5.98 -15.06
N LYS A 61 23.07 -7.23 -15.41
CA LYS A 61 23.64 -8.44 -14.80
C LYS A 61 24.89 -8.86 -15.58
N CYS A 62 26.02 -8.91 -14.86
CA CYS A 62 27.32 -9.35 -15.34
C CYS A 62 27.65 -10.70 -14.70
N PHE A 63 28.01 -11.69 -15.52
CA PHE A 63 28.26 -13.05 -15.03
C PHE A 63 29.66 -13.19 -14.44
N ALA A 64 29.84 -14.02 -13.42
CA ALA A 64 31.13 -14.22 -12.75
C ALA A 64 31.85 -15.52 -13.17
N GLU A 65 31.16 -16.43 -13.87
CA GLU A 65 31.69 -17.71 -14.31
C GLU A 65 31.13 -18.12 -15.69
N GLU A 66 31.80 -19.04 -16.38
CA GLU A 66 31.33 -19.61 -17.65
C GLU A 66 30.33 -20.75 -17.39
N GLN A 67 29.26 -20.81 -18.18
CA GLN A 67 28.29 -21.90 -18.16
C GLN A 67 28.03 -22.37 -19.59
N GLU A 68 28.14 -23.68 -19.80
CA GLU A 68 27.87 -24.32 -21.09
C GLU A 68 26.41 -24.11 -21.50
N GLY A 69 26.16 -23.67 -22.74
CA GLY A 69 24.81 -23.44 -23.27
C GLY A 69 24.10 -22.16 -22.80
N ARG A 70 24.71 -21.33 -21.93
CA ARG A 70 24.09 -20.09 -21.41
C ARG A 70 23.66 -19.12 -22.52
N VAL A 71 24.51 -18.93 -23.53
CA VAL A 71 24.26 -17.97 -24.63
C VAL A 71 22.98 -18.33 -25.37
N ASP A 72 22.87 -19.58 -25.81
CA ASP A 72 21.71 -20.07 -26.55
C ASP A 72 20.47 -20.08 -25.66
N ALA A 73 20.63 -20.45 -24.38
CA ALA A 73 19.54 -20.44 -23.42
C ALA A 73 18.94 -19.04 -23.25
N TYR A 74 19.75 -18.04 -22.93
CA TYR A 74 19.25 -16.68 -22.68
C TYR A 74 18.71 -15.98 -23.93
N ARG A 75 19.22 -16.29 -25.13
CA ARG A 75 18.64 -15.80 -26.39
C ARG A 75 17.21 -16.34 -26.56
N GLN A 76 17.03 -17.64 -26.39
CA GLN A 76 15.73 -18.28 -26.50
C GLN A 76 14.75 -17.81 -25.42
N ILE A 77 15.23 -17.60 -24.18
CA ILE A 77 14.43 -17.01 -23.10
C ILE A 77 13.97 -15.60 -23.47
N ALA A 78 14.86 -14.75 -23.98
CA ALA A 78 14.52 -13.40 -24.38
C ALA A 78 13.45 -13.38 -25.49
N ASP A 79 13.63 -14.20 -26.53
CA ASP A 79 12.70 -14.27 -27.66
C ASP A 79 11.28 -14.71 -27.23
N GLU A 80 11.18 -15.65 -26.29
CA GLU A 80 9.89 -16.14 -25.79
C GLU A 80 9.24 -15.16 -24.80
N LEU A 81 10.03 -14.56 -23.89
CA LEU A 81 9.54 -13.56 -22.93
C LEU A 81 9.02 -12.29 -23.62
N ASP A 82 9.58 -11.90 -24.76
CA ASP A 82 9.10 -10.76 -25.56
C ASP A 82 7.66 -10.97 -26.10
N LEU A 83 7.18 -12.22 -26.16
CA LEU A 83 5.83 -12.56 -26.61
C LEU A 83 4.78 -12.57 -25.47
N LEU A 84 5.22 -12.35 -24.23
CA LEU A 84 4.41 -12.59 -23.04
C LEU A 84 4.13 -11.30 -22.27
N ASP A 85 2.85 -10.95 -22.18
CA ASP A 85 2.38 -9.83 -21.36
C ASP A 85 1.93 -10.36 -19.99
N SER A 86 2.76 -10.16 -18.96
CA SER A 86 2.43 -10.54 -17.59
C SER A 86 3.13 -9.66 -16.55
N PRO A 87 2.43 -9.29 -15.46
CA PRO A 87 3.01 -8.48 -14.39
C PRO A 87 4.05 -9.24 -13.55
N TYR A 88 4.16 -10.56 -13.71
CA TYR A 88 5.08 -11.41 -12.97
C TYR A 88 6.48 -11.49 -13.59
N ILE A 89 6.68 -11.01 -14.80
CA ILE A 89 7.95 -11.09 -15.53
C ILE A 89 8.39 -9.71 -16.01
N THR A 90 9.66 -9.62 -16.37
CA THR A 90 10.31 -8.44 -16.94
C THR A 90 11.01 -8.79 -18.25
N SER A 91 11.08 -7.83 -19.17
CA SER A 91 11.83 -8.02 -20.41
C SER A 91 13.30 -8.28 -20.11
N VAL A 92 13.90 -9.17 -20.88
CA VAL A 92 15.31 -9.54 -20.75
C VAL A 92 15.98 -9.47 -22.12
N LYS A 93 17.21 -8.97 -22.16
CA LYS A 93 17.99 -8.90 -23.39
C LYS A 93 19.41 -9.37 -23.15
N TYR A 94 19.79 -10.45 -23.82
CA TYR A 94 21.14 -10.99 -23.77
C TYR A 94 22.04 -10.32 -24.81
N MET A 95 23.23 -9.88 -24.38
CA MET A 95 24.21 -9.20 -25.22
C MET A 95 25.57 -9.88 -25.05
N GLU A 96 26.03 -10.57 -26.09
CA GLU A 96 27.18 -11.50 -26.00
C GLU A 96 28.54 -10.80 -25.78
N LYS A 97 28.70 -9.61 -26.32
CA LYS A 97 29.95 -8.84 -26.36
C LYS A 97 29.62 -7.38 -26.13
N GLU A 98 29.45 -7.01 -24.86
CA GLU A 98 28.90 -5.70 -24.52
C GLU A 98 29.76 -4.96 -23.52
N LEU A 99 30.33 -5.65 -22.54
CA LEU A 99 31.12 -5.02 -21.48
C LEU A 99 32.62 -5.29 -21.68
N PHE A 100 33.39 -4.22 -21.83
CA PHE A 100 34.84 -4.25 -21.83
C PHE A 100 35.35 -4.18 -20.40
N VAL A 101 36.19 -5.14 -19.99
CA VAL A 101 36.85 -5.11 -18.68
C VAL A 101 38.35 -5.23 -18.89
N ASP A 102 39.08 -4.17 -18.53
CA ASP A 102 40.54 -4.15 -18.54
C ASP A 102 41.09 -5.00 -17.38
N SER A 103 41.13 -6.31 -17.60
CA SER A 103 41.84 -7.25 -16.74
C SER A 103 43.27 -7.44 -17.28
N GLN A 104 44.21 -7.87 -16.43
CA GLN A 104 45.63 -8.04 -16.78
C GLN A 104 45.93 -8.99 -17.97
N CYS A 105 44.92 -9.53 -18.66
CA CYS A 105 45.01 -10.42 -19.80
C CYS A 105 44.09 -10.00 -20.96
N LYS A 106 44.55 -9.04 -21.79
CA LYS A 106 43.96 -8.61 -23.09
C LYS A 106 42.53 -8.04 -22.99
N GLU A 107 42.20 -7.09 -23.85
CA GLU A 107 40.84 -6.57 -23.99
C GLU A 107 39.89 -7.73 -24.33
N VAL A 108 39.11 -8.17 -23.35
CA VAL A 108 38.11 -9.24 -23.51
C VAL A 108 36.73 -8.64 -23.29
N GLU A 109 35.85 -8.84 -24.27
CA GLU A 109 34.44 -8.47 -24.21
C GLU A 109 33.68 -9.55 -23.43
N PHE A 110 32.89 -9.13 -22.46
CA PHE A 110 32.06 -10.01 -21.64
C PHE A 110 30.57 -9.85 -21.97
N PRO A 111 29.80 -10.94 -21.85
CA PRO A 111 28.37 -10.90 -22.03
C PRO A 111 27.68 -10.25 -20.84
N VAL A 112 26.59 -9.53 -21.12
CA VAL A 112 25.70 -8.96 -20.10
C VAL A 112 24.26 -9.32 -20.40
N LEU A 113 23.45 -9.29 -19.35
CA LEU A 113 22.01 -9.39 -19.43
C LEU A 113 21.40 -8.07 -18.98
N LEU A 114 20.65 -7.42 -19.88
CA LEU A 114 19.94 -6.19 -19.58
C LEU A 114 18.48 -6.50 -19.28
N MET A 115 17.98 -5.97 -18.16
CA MET A 115 16.61 -6.15 -17.71
C MET A 115 16.01 -4.82 -17.25
N ASP A 116 14.69 -4.72 -17.26
CA ASP A 116 14.01 -3.59 -16.63
C ASP A 116 14.25 -3.60 -15.11
N TRP A 117 14.60 -2.44 -14.54
CA TRP A 117 14.77 -2.34 -13.10
C TRP A 117 13.42 -2.46 -12.39
N VAL A 118 13.35 -3.32 -11.37
CA VAL A 118 12.16 -3.49 -10.53
C VAL A 118 12.46 -2.94 -9.15
N ASP A 119 11.75 -1.89 -8.77
CA ASP A 119 11.83 -1.37 -7.41
C ASP A 119 11.17 -2.35 -6.42
N GLY A 120 11.84 -2.55 -5.29
CA GLY A 120 11.41 -3.45 -4.23
C GLY A 120 12.60 -4.12 -3.55
N GLU A 121 12.30 -5.16 -2.80
CA GLU A 121 13.29 -5.99 -2.11
C GLU A 121 13.12 -7.45 -2.56
N THR A 122 14.19 -8.23 -2.52
CA THR A 122 14.11 -9.69 -2.70
C THR A 122 13.13 -10.29 -1.70
N MET A 123 12.41 -11.33 -2.08
CA MET A 123 11.42 -11.98 -1.21
C MET A 123 12.05 -12.46 0.11
N GLU A 124 13.31 -12.93 0.08
CA GLU A 124 14.05 -13.29 1.30
C GLU A 124 14.17 -12.12 2.30
N ALA A 125 14.63 -10.94 1.83
CA ALA A 125 14.76 -9.74 2.65
C ALA A 125 13.39 -9.25 3.15
N TYR A 126 12.38 -9.29 2.27
CA TYR A 126 11.02 -8.93 2.64
C TYR A 126 10.46 -9.84 3.75
N ILE A 127 10.67 -11.16 3.65
CA ILE A 127 10.26 -12.11 4.69
C ILE A 127 11.03 -11.83 5.98
N ALA A 128 12.35 -11.67 5.92
CA ALA A 128 13.18 -11.40 7.09
C ALA A 128 12.75 -10.12 7.84
N ALA A 129 12.32 -9.09 7.13
CA ALA A 129 11.81 -7.85 7.71
C ALA A 129 10.38 -7.98 8.27
N ASN A 130 9.56 -8.90 7.73
CA ASN A 130 8.12 -8.91 7.97
C ASN A 130 7.55 -10.19 8.59
N TYR A 131 8.35 -11.23 8.86
CA TYR A 131 7.84 -12.55 9.28
C TYR A 131 7.05 -12.55 10.59
N HIS A 132 7.19 -11.53 11.44
CA HIS A 132 6.37 -11.34 12.64
C HIS A 132 4.94 -10.85 12.35
N ASN A 133 4.68 -10.32 11.16
CA ASN A 133 3.38 -9.79 10.75
C ASN A 133 2.60 -10.85 9.95
N GLN A 134 1.68 -11.53 10.65
CA GLN A 134 0.89 -12.63 10.09
C GLN A 134 0.06 -12.22 8.86
N SER A 135 -0.51 -11.01 8.84
CA SER A 135 -1.33 -10.53 7.71
C SER A 135 -0.49 -10.28 6.47
N VAL A 136 0.69 -9.67 6.65
CA VAL A 136 1.65 -9.44 5.55
C VAL A 136 2.12 -10.77 5.00
N MET A 137 2.50 -11.70 5.87
CA MET A 137 2.93 -13.04 5.45
C MET A 137 1.81 -13.84 4.77
N SER A 138 0.57 -13.71 5.26
CA SER A 138 -0.60 -14.33 4.62
C SER A 138 -0.85 -13.76 3.22
N MET A 139 -0.75 -12.44 3.04
CA MET A 139 -0.90 -11.79 1.73
C MET A 139 0.22 -12.22 0.79
N LEU A 140 1.45 -12.26 1.28
CA LEU A 140 2.62 -12.70 0.52
C LEU A 140 2.43 -14.15 0.04
N GLY A 141 2.02 -15.05 0.94
CA GLY A 141 1.70 -16.44 0.60
C GLY A 141 0.59 -16.55 -0.45
N TYR A 142 -0.47 -15.74 -0.35
CA TYR A 142 -1.53 -15.70 -1.36
C TYR A 142 -1.06 -15.19 -2.73
N ARG A 143 -0.29 -14.10 -2.75
CA ARG A 143 0.26 -13.53 -3.99
C ARG A 143 1.26 -14.49 -4.63
N PHE A 144 2.08 -15.15 -3.84
CA PHE A 144 2.97 -16.20 -4.29
C PHE A 144 2.20 -17.38 -4.86
N GLY A 145 1.15 -17.86 -4.17
CA GLY A 145 0.28 -18.92 -4.67
C GLY A 145 -0.33 -18.62 -6.04
N LYS A 146 -0.70 -17.35 -6.29
CA LYS A 146 -1.14 -16.89 -7.62
C LYS A 146 -0.02 -16.89 -8.67
N MET A 147 1.16 -16.41 -8.30
CA MET A 147 2.33 -16.41 -9.19
C MET A 147 2.74 -17.85 -9.54
N ALA A 148 2.83 -18.74 -8.54
CA ALA A 148 3.11 -20.16 -8.72
C ALA A 148 2.07 -20.84 -9.63
N ALA A 149 0.79 -20.58 -9.39
CA ALA A 149 -0.28 -21.09 -10.25
C ALA A 149 -0.17 -20.58 -11.69
N TRP A 150 0.20 -19.30 -11.89
CA TRP A 150 0.42 -18.73 -13.23
C TRP A 150 1.64 -19.36 -13.91
N LEU A 151 2.79 -19.45 -13.23
CA LEU A 151 4.02 -20.06 -13.75
C LEU A 151 3.78 -21.49 -14.24
N ARG A 152 3.01 -22.29 -13.48
CA ARG A 152 2.66 -23.67 -13.88
C ARG A 152 1.76 -23.77 -15.13
N THR A 153 1.16 -22.68 -15.57
CA THR A 153 0.35 -22.65 -16.81
C THR A 153 1.13 -22.20 -18.03
N GLN A 154 2.37 -21.77 -17.85
CA GLN A 154 3.18 -21.25 -18.93
C GLN A 154 3.88 -22.38 -19.69
N SER A 155 4.05 -22.20 -21.01
CA SER A 155 4.85 -23.11 -21.86
C SER A 155 6.35 -22.94 -21.65
N PHE A 156 6.73 -21.89 -20.94
CA PHE A 156 8.08 -21.64 -20.46
C PHE A 156 8.10 -21.88 -18.95
N ALA A 157 9.04 -22.67 -18.49
CA ALA A 157 9.15 -23.09 -17.12
C ALA A 157 10.45 -22.58 -16.54
N HIS A 158 10.45 -22.14 -15.28
CA HIS A 158 11.68 -21.84 -14.59
C HIS A 158 12.17 -23.08 -13.83
N GLY A 159 13.39 -23.54 -14.08
CA GLY A 159 14.02 -24.60 -13.30
C GLY A 159 14.69 -24.01 -12.06
N ASP A 160 14.24 -24.41 -10.88
CA ASP A 160 14.80 -24.04 -9.57
C ASP A 160 14.49 -22.59 -9.11
N ILE A 161 13.20 -22.24 -9.01
CA ILE A 161 12.78 -20.97 -8.38
C ILE A 161 13.21 -20.93 -6.92
N LYS A 162 13.84 -19.82 -6.53
CA LYS A 162 14.19 -19.50 -5.14
C LYS A 162 13.75 -18.07 -4.78
N PRO A 163 13.58 -17.75 -3.49
CA PRO A 163 13.03 -16.47 -3.05
C PRO A 163 13.80 -15.23 -3.54
N ASP A 164 15.12 -15.31 -3.70
CA ASP A 164 15.96 -14.21 -4.21
C ASP A 164 15.77 -13.93 -5.71
N ASN A 165 15.17 -14.85 -6.48
CA ASN A 165 14.76 -14.57 -7.86
C ASN A 165 13.52 -13.68 -7.95
N ILE A 166 12.82 -13.43 -6.84
CA ILE A 166 11.52 -12.75 -6.81
C ILE A 166 11.65 -11.44 -6.03
N ILE A 167 11.26 -10.33 -6.64
CA ILE A 167 11.13 -9.03 -5.99
C ILE A 167 9.70 -8.84 -5.49
N VAL A 168 9.59 -8.40 -4.24
CA VAL A 168 8.35 -7.86 -3.66
C VAL A 168 8.37 -6.35 -3.86
N ARG A 169 7.48 -5.85 -4.72
CA ARG A 169 7.36 -4.41 -5.04
C ARG A 169 6.76 -3.63 -3.86
N PRO A 170 6.84 -2.29 -3.84
CA PRO A 170 6.24 -1.47 -2.77
C PRO A 170 4.72 -1.65 -2.61
N ASP A 171 3.98 -1.95 -3.68
CA ASP A 171 2.55 -2.30 -3.63
C ASP A 171 2.30 -3.78 -3.18
N GLY A 172 3.40 -4.50 -2.98
CA GLY A 172 3.55 -5.89 -2.62
C GLY A 172 3.19 -6.88 -3.72
N SER A 173 3.01 -6.44 -4.97
CA SER A 173 3.00 -7.35 -6.13
C SER A 173 4.36 -8.05 -6.27
N LEU A 174 4.37 -9.20 -6.95
CA LEU A 174 5.55 -10.04 -7.11
C LEU A 174 6.04 -9.97 -8.55
N THR A 175 7.35 -9.91 -8.74
CA THR A 175 7.97 -9.93 -10.06
C THR A 175 9.20 -10.81 -10.03
N LEU A 176 9.27 -11.78 -10.95
CA LEU A 176 10.43 -12.61 -11.23
C LEU A 176 11.47 -11.75 -11.98
N VAL A 177 12.70 -11.73 -11.46
CA VAL A 177 13.78 -10.89 -11.98
C VAL A 177 15.05 -11.68 -12.27
N ASP A 178 15.02 -13.00 -12.14
CA ASP A 178 16.15 -13.84 -12.48
C ASP A 178 15.69 -15.13 -13.16
N TYR A 179 16.22 -15.36 -14.34
CA TYR A 179 15.82 -16.42 -15.27
C TYR A 179 16.90 -17.51 -15.41
N ASP A 180 17.91 -17.51 -14.53
CA ASP A 180 18.88 -18.60 -14.47
C ASP A 180 18.16 -19.95 -14.30
N GLY A 181 18.50 -20.93 -15.14
CA GLY A 181 17.88 -22.27 -15.09
C GLY A 181 16.51 -22.37 -15.75
N MET A 182 16.05 -21.33 -16.45
CA MET A 182 14.76 -21.35 -17.16
C MET A 182 14.78 -22.18 -18.45
N PHE A 183 13.74 -22.99 -18.61
CA PHE A 183 13.39 -23.74 -19.81
C PHE A 183 12.36 -22.98 -20.66
N VAL A 184 12.55 -23.00 -21.99
CA VAL A 184 11.53 -22.58 -22.95
C VAL A 184 11.36 -23.65 -24.04
N PRO A 185 10.23 -23.68 -24.78
CA PRO A 185 9.94 -24.77 -25.73
C PRO A 185 11.03 -25.05 -26.77
N SER A 186 11.76 -24.02 -27.21
CA SER A 186 12.88 -24.19 -28.15
C SER A 186 14.09 -24.94 -27.58
N MET A 187 14.16 -25.13 -26.26
CA MET A 187 15.22 -25.88 -25.58
C MET A 187 14.94 -27.37 -25.43
N LYS A 188 13.82 -27.87 -25.97
CA LYS A 188 13.43 -29.28 -25.82
C LYS A 188 14.53 -30.25 -26.25
N GLY A 189 14.93 -31.14 -25.35
CA GLY A 189 15.99 -32.14 -25.56
C GLY A 189 17.39 -31.68 -25.14
N SER A 190 17.54 -30.43 -24.69
CA SER A 190 18.76 -29.92 -24.06
C SER A 190 18.90 -30.42 -22.62
N LYS A 191 20.13 -30.34 -22.09
CA LYS A 191 20.41 -30.54 -20.67
C LYS A 191 20.38 -29.21 -19.93
N SER A 192 20.06 -29.27 -18.63
CA SER A 192 20.09 -28.09 -17.78
C SER A 192 21.51 -27.51 -17.72
N PRO A 193 21.70 -26.19 -17.93
CA PRO A 193 22.99 -25.54 -17.73
C PRO A 193 23.47 -25.58 -16.27
N THR A 194 22.54 -25.67 -15.31
CA THR A 194 22.79 -25.71 -13.87
C THR A 194 21.91 -26.75 -13.18
N ILE A 195 22.40 -27.33 -12.08
CA ILE A 195 21.56 -28.02 -11.11
C ILE A 195 21.40 -26.99 -10.00
N GLY A 196 20.24 -26.36 -9.84
CA GLY A 196 20.03 -25.22 -8.96
C GLY A 196 20.34 -25.49 -7.48
N THR A 197 19.99 -24.53 -6.62
CA THR A 197 20.32 -24.61 -5.19
C THR A 197 19.67 -25.84 -4.55
N LYS A 198 20.46 -26.62 -3.80
CA LYS A 198 20.03 -27.89 -3.21
C LYS A 198 18.83 -27.77 -2.25
N ASP A 199 18.64 -26.61 -1.65
CA ASP A 199 17.54 -26.32 -0.73
C ASP A 199 16.20 -25.99 -1.44
N PHE A 200 16.21 -25.79 -2.76
CA PHE A 200 14.98 -25.57 -3.53
C PHE A 200 14.82 -26.55 -4.71
N CYS A 201 15.79 -27.40 -4.98
CA CYS A 201 15.69 -28.43 -6.01
C CYS A 201 15.20 -29.78 -5.44
N HIS A 202 14.45 -30.54 -6.24
CA HIS A 202 14.05 -31.90 -5.84
C HIS A 202 15.28 -32.82 -5.58
N PRO A 203 15.31 -33.66 -4.51
CA PRO A 203 16.49 -34.48 -4.16
C PRO A 203 16.98 -35.49 -5.22
N LEU A 204 16.12 -35.82 -6.20
CA LEU A 204 16.39 -36.71 -7.34
C LEU A 204 16.58 -35.95 -8.67
N ARG A 205 16.71 -34.61 -8.65
CA ARG A 205 16.91 -33.80 -9.85
C ARG A 205 18.31 -34.02 -10.42
N THR A 206 18.40 -34.08 -11.75
CA THR A 206 19.60 -34.27 -12.55
C THR A 206 19.59 -33.30 -13.72
N VAL A 207 20.73 -33.11 -14.38
CA VAL A 207 20.83 -32.25 -15.59
C VAL A 207 19.95 -32.69 -16.76
N ASN A 208 19.40 -33.92 -16.72
CA ASN A 208 18.52 -34.42 -17.77
C ASN A 208 17.04 -34.07 -17.53
N ASP A 209 16.69 -33.54 -16.36
CA ASP A 209 15.31 -33.19 -15.98
C ASP A 209 14.98 -31.73 -16.33
N PHE A 210 15.55 -31.25 -17.43
CA PHE A 210 15.35 -29.89 -17.95
C PHE A 210 14.20 -29.91 -18.95
N ASP A 211 12.98 -29.72 -18.45
CA ASP A 211 11.75 -29.91 -19.22
C ASP A 211 10.75 -28.75 -19.06
N GLU A 212 9.60 -28.90 -19.74
CA GLU A 212 8.52 -27.92 -19.89
C GLU A 212 7.82 -27.56 -18.57
N THR A 213 8.21 -28.15 -17.43
CA THR A 213 7.59 -27.89 -16.13
C THR A 213 8.57 -27.23 -15.15
N ILE A 214 8.08 -26.19 -14.47
CA ILE A 214 8.80 -25.58 -13.35
C ILE A 214 9.06 -26.65 -12.31
N ASP A 215 10.16 -26.55 -11.55
CA ASP A 215 10.36 -27.45 -10.41
C ASP A 215 9.22 -27.23 -9.41
N ASP A 216 8.19 -28.05 -9.55
CA ASP A 216 6.96 -28.03 -8.77
C ASP A 216 7.27 -28.26 -7.28
N PHE A 217 8.42 -28.89 -6.97
CA PHE A 217 8.94 -29.01 -5.63
C PHE A 217 9.36 -27.67 -5.03
N SER A 218 10.07 -26.83 -5.79
CA SER A 218 10.49 -25.49 -5.34
C SER A 218 9.28 -24.62 -5.01
N LEU A 219 8.27 -24.61 -5.89
CA LEU A 219 7.02 -23.90 -5.69
C LEU A 219 6.26 -24.42 -4.47
N ALA A 220 6.16 -25.74 -4.31
CA ALA A 220 5.46 -26.34 -3.18
C ALA A 220 6.19 -26.06 -1.87
N SER A 221 7.52 -26.10 -1.86
CA SER A 221 8.36 -25.77 -0.71
C SER A 221 8.19 -24.32 -0.27
N ILE A 222 8.26 -23.36 -1.20
CA ILE A 222 8.09 -21.93 -0.91
C ILE A 222 6.65 -21.65 -0.45
N ALA A 223 5.64 -22.18 -1.15
CA ALA A 223 4.24 -21.96 -0.78
C ALA A 223 3.93 -22.51 0.62
N LEU A 224 4.39 -23.73 0.93
CA LEU A 224 4.24 -24.33 2.25
C LEU A 224 4.96 -23.51 3.32
N SER A 225 6.20 -23.08 3.05
CA SER A 225 6.98 -22.25 3.97
C SER A 225 6.26 -20.93 4.28
N LEU A 226 5.79 -20.20 3.26
CA LEU A 226 5.07 -18.95 3.45
C LEU A 226 3.79 -19.14 4.26
N LYS A 227 3.01 -20.20 3.97
CA LYS A 227 1.80 -20.51 4.74
C LYS A 227 2.14 -20.87 6.19
N ALA A 228 3.15 -21.70 6.42
CA ALA A 228 3.60 -22.06 7.77
C ALA A 228 4.04 -20.83 8.57
N ILE A 229 4.87 -19.97 8.00
CA ILE A 229 5.35 -18.74 8.63
C ILE A 229 4.19 -17.80 8.94
N SER A 230 3.21 -17.68 8.03
CA SER A 230 2.02 -16.85 8.23
C SER A 230 1.15 -17.31 9.41
N MET A 231 1.15 -18.61 9.71
CA MET A 231 0.39 -19.19 10.82
C MET A 231 1.19 -19.18 12.13
N ASN A 232 2.50 -19.35 12.05
CA ASN A 232 3.39 -19.37 13.20
C ASN A 232 4.78 -18.80 12.85
N SER A 233 4.98 -17.52 13.18
CA SER A 233 6.24 -16.82 12.90
C SER A 233 7.44 -17.38 13.65
N SER A 234 7.24 -18.10 14.78
CA SER A 234 8.34 -18.70 15.54
C SER A 234 9.07 -19.81 14.77
N LEU A 235 8.41 -20.40 13.76
CA LEU A 235 9.03 -21.38 12.87
C LEU A 235 10.18 -20.77 12.07
N PHE A 236 10.01 -19.54 11.58
CA PHE A 236 11.09 -18.84 10.89
C PHE A 236 12.22 -18.47 11.85
N ALA A 237 11.92 -18.01 13.07
CA ALA A 237 12.95 -17.72 14.06
C ALA A 237 13.77 -18.96 14.47
N THR A 238 13.16 -20.15 14.43
CA THR A 238 13.80 -21.40 14.90
C THR A 238 14.53 -22.14 13.78
N TYR A 239 13.94 -22.21 12.59
CA TYR A 239 14.40 -23.04 11.49
C TYR A 239 14.82 -22.23 10.25
N GLY A 240 14.34 -20.99 10.17
CA GLY A 240 14.51 -20.09 9.04
C GLY A 240 15.96 -19.74 8.73
N ALA A 241 16.29 -19.66 7.45
CA ALA A 241 17.47 -18.94 6.95
C ALA A 241 17.15 -18.29 5.59
N SER A 242 17.92 -17.26 5.21
CA SER A 242 17.71 -16.50 3.97
C SER A 242 17.79 -17.39 2.73
N ASP A 243 18.69 -18.36 2.74
CA ASP A 243 19.01 -19.26 1.63
C ASP A 243 18.10 -20.49 1.51
N ARG A 244 17.15 -20.71 2.43
CA ARG A 244 16.36 -21.97 2.48
C ARG A 244 14.93 -21.86 3.01
N LEU A 245 14.50 -20.66 3.41
CA LEU A 245 13.28 -20.47 4.20
C LEU A 245 13.24 -21.47 5.37
N LEU A 246 12.22 -22.34 5.46
CA LEU A 246 12.07 -23.27 6.57
C LEU A 246 12.86 -24.58 6.43
N PHE A 247 13.22 -25.00 5.21
CA PHE A 247 13.65 -26.37 4.95
C PHE A 247 15.05 -26.41 4.37
N SER A 248 15.87 -27.33 4.84
CA SER A 248 17.17 -27.66 4.23
C SER A 248 17.08 -28.88 3.31
N GLU A 249 18.08 -29.09 2.45
CA GLU A 249 18.23 -30.32 1.64
C GLU A 249 18.02 -31.60 2.47
N ASN A 250 18.57 -31.62 3.69
CA ASN A 250 18.49 -32.78 4.56
C ASN A 250 17.06 -33.05 5.07
N ASP A 251 16.24 -32.01 5.26
CA ASP A 251 14.84 -32.16 5.68
C ASP A 251 14.02 -32.91 4.61
N TYR A 252 14.37 -32.73 3.34
CA TYR A 252 13.72 -33.40 2.21
C TYR A 252 14.21 -34.83 2.02
N ARG A 253 15.53 -35.05 2.18
CA ARG A 253 16.13 -36.39 2.04
C ARG A 253 15.71 -37.33 3.16
N ASN A 254 15.46 -36.80 4.35
CA ASN A 254 15.12 -37.58 5.53
C ASN A 254 13.88 -37.02 6.26
N PRO A 255 12.67 -37.06 5.65
CA PRO A 255 11.49 -36.42 6.23
C PRO A 255 11.12 -36.94 7.62
N ALA A 256 11.36 -38.23 7.87
CA ALA A 256 11.05 -38.88 9.13
C ALA A 256 11.89 -38.36 10.33
N SER A 257 13.05 -37.78 10.08
CA SER A 257 13.93 -37.20 11.12
C SER A 257 13.94 -35.67 11.11
N SER A 258 13.18 -35.03 10.21
CA SER A 258 13.12 -33.57 10.10
C SER A 258 12.37 -32.96 11.28
N LYS A 259 13.05 -32.08 12.01
CA LYS A 259 12.44 -31.29 13.10
C LYS A 259 11.45 -30.27 12.56
N VAL A 260 11.71 -29.73 11.37
CA VAL A 260 10.81 -28.79 10.68
C VAL A 260 9.49 -29.47 10.37
N ILE A 261 9.53 -30.62 9.69
CA ILE A 261 8.34 -31.40 9.36
C ILE A 261 7.58 -31.84 10.62
N SER A 262 8.31 -32.20 11.69
CA SER A 262 7.68 -32.52 12.99
C SER A 262 6.93 -31.31 13.56
N ALA A 263 7.52 -30.11 13.54
CA ALA A 263 6.90 -28.87 14.04
C ALA A 263 5.71 -28.41 13.19
N LEU A 264 5.65 -28.79 11.91
CA LEU A 264 4.53 -28.48 11.02
C LEU A 264 3.24 -29.27 11.35
N GLN A 265 3.33 -30.36 12.11
CA GLN A 265 2.17 -31.18 12.48
C GLN A 265 1.12 -30.38 13.27
N ASP A 266 1.55 -29.39 14.06
CA ASP A 266 0.68 -28.53 14.85
C ASP A 266 -0.23 -27.64 13.98
N LEU A 267 0.10 -27.46 12.69
CA LEU A 267 -0.63 -26.61 11.75
C LEU A 267 -1.68 -27.38 10.92
N MET A 268 -1.77 -28.71 11.08
CA MET A 268 -2.63 -29.59 10.28
C MET A 268 -4.15 -29.36 10.47
N CYS A 269 -4.54 -28.47 11.39
CA CYS A 269 -5.94 -28.06 11.53
C CYS A 269 -6.42 -27.11 10.41
N ASP A 270 -5.51 -26.45 9.68
CA ASP A 270 -5.84 -25.54 8.58
C ASP A 270 -5.93 -26.29 7.23
N LYS A 271 -7.06 -26.12 6.54
CA LYS A 271 -7.34 -26.81 5.27
C LYS A 271 -6.37 -26.40 4.14
N ASN A 272 -6.01 -25.12 4.06
CA ASN A 272 -5.10 -24.63 3.02
C ASN A 272 -3.67 -25.10 3.29
N PHE A 273 -3.26 -25.12 4.57
CA PHE A 273 -2.01 -25.71 5.01
C PHE A 273 -1.94 -27.20 4.65
N CYS A 274 -2.96 -27.98 5.00
CA CYS A 274 -3.03 -29.40 4.63
C CYS A 274 -2.93 -29.63 3.11
N THR A 275 -3.54 -28.74 2.32
CA THR A 275 -3.47 -28.80 0.85
C THR A 275 -2.04 -28.57 0.37
N LEU A 276 -1.38 -27.52 0.82
CA LEU A 276 0.01 -27.21 0.47
C LEU A 276 1.00 -28.26 0.98
N TYR A 277 0.78 -28.79 2.18
CA TYR A 277 1.56 -29.90 2.73
C TYR A 277 1.40 -31.17 1.88
N SER A 278 0.19 -31.46 1.41
CA SER A 278 -0.06 -32.59 0.51
C SER A 278 0.62 -32.41 -0.84
N LEU A 279 0.59 -31.20 -1.41
CA LEU A 279 1.31 -30.88 -2.65
C LEU A 279 2.81 -31.05 -2.47
N PHE A 280 3.37 -30.55 -1.37
CA PHE A 280 4.78 -30.70 -1.04
C PHE A 280 5.20 -32.17 -0.93
N MET A 281 4.44 -32.98 -0.20
CA MET A 281 4.72 -34.42 -0.08
C MET A 281 4.56 -35.16 -1.40
N LEU A 282 3.60 -34.75 -2.24
CA LEU A 282 3.38 -35.34 -3.56
C LEU A 282 4.51 -34.96 -4.52
N ALA A 283 4.96 -33.71 -4.51
CA ALA A 283 6.09 -33.24 -5.30
C ALA A 283 7.37 -33.98 -4.90
N LEU A 284 7.61 -34.15 -3.60
CA LEU A 284 8.74 -34.92 -3.07
C LEU A 284 8.70 -36.40 -3.47
N ALA A 285 7.50 -36.98 -3.62
CA ALA A 285 7.33 -38.38 -3.98
C ALA A 285 7.38 -38.64 -5.49
N ARG A 286 6.81 -37.73 -6.29
CA ARG A 286 6.63 -37.90 -7.74
C ARG A 286 7.61 -37.11 -8.59
N LYS A 287 8.40 -36.20 -8.00
CA LYS A 287 9.31 -35.25 -8.66
C LYS A 287 8.62 -34.19 -9.53
N GLU A 288 7.41 -34.44 -10.01
CA GLU A 288 6.57 -33.50 -10.77
C GLU A 288 5.15 -33.44 -10.21
N LEU A 289 4.46 -32.31 -10.41
CA LEU A 289 3.04 -32.13 -10.11
C LEU A 289 2.22 -31.91 -11.40
N SER A 290 2.73 -32.27 -12.58
CA SER A 290 2.11 -32.02 -13.90
C SER A 290 0.62 -32.40 -13.97
N GLU A 291 0.22 -33.53 -13.36
CA GLU A 291 -1.18 -33.98 -13.29
C GLU A 291 -2.04 -33.28 -12.21
N CYS A 292 -1.41 -32.54 -11.30
CA CYS A 292 -2.08 -31.84 -10.20
C CYS A 292 -2.52 -30.44 -10.63
N SER A 293 -3.77 -30.10 -10.30
CA SER A 293 -4.32 -28.78 -10.58
C SER A 293 -3.46 -27.66 -9.95
N PHE A 294 -2.95 -26.75 -10.80
CA PHE A 294 -2.21 -25.56 -10.37
C PHE A 294 -3.02 -24.63 -9.47
N ARG A 295 -4.36 -24.72 -9.50
CA ARG A 295 -5.24 -23.96 -8.60
C ARG A 295 -5.08 -24.35 -7.13
N LEU A 296 -4.51 -25.52 -6.83
CA LEU A 296 -4.28 -25.97 -5.46
C LEU A 296 -3.21 -25.14 -4.72
N PHE A 297 -2.38 -24.38 -5.45
CA PHE A 297 -1.49 -23.37 -4.87
C PHE A 297 -2.24 -22.12 -4.38
N ILE A 298 -3.43 -21.85 -4.93
CA ILE A 298 -4.21 -20.66 -4.63
C ILE A 298 -5.11 -20.96 -3.43
N GLY A 299 -4.66 -20.54 -2.24
CA GLY A 299 -5.52 -20.51 -1.06
C GLY A 299 -6.62 -19.44 -1.16
N GLU A 300 -7.50 -19.41 -0.17
CA GLU A 300 -8.46 -18.33 -0.02
C GLU A 300 -7.71 -17.00 0.07
N LYS A 301 -8.17 -15.98 -0.68
CA LYS A 301 -7.63 -14.63 -0.52
C LYS A 301 -7.79 -14.29 0.96
N PRO A 302 -6.69 -14.01 1.70
CA PRO A 302 -6.82 -13.61 3.08
C PRO A 302 -7.78 -12.44 3.08
N ASN A 303 -8.83 -12.53 3.90
CA ASN A 303 -9.66 -11.37 4.19
C ASN A 303 -8.76 -10.43 4.98
N ILE A 304 -7.96 -9.68 4.24
CA ILE A 304 -7.27 -8.51 4.74
C ILE A 304 -8.34 -7.43 4.77
N THR A 305 -9.29 -7.56 5.70
CA THR A 305 -9.31 -6.52 6.72
C THR A 305 -7.88 -6.46 7.19
N PHE A 306 -7.11 -5.45 6.75
CA PHE A 306 -5.84 -5.12 7.39
C PHE A 306 -6.12 -5.31 8.84
N VAL A 307 -5.46 -6.27 9.49
CA VAL A 307 -5.87 -6.69 10.82
C VAL A 307 -5.94 -5.43 11.66
N MET A 308 -7.18 -4.99 11.87
CA MET A 308 -7.64 -4.01 12.83
C MET A 308 -7.76 -4.73 14.18
N ASP A 309 -6.98 -5.80 14.42
CA ASP A 309 -6.89 -6.46 15.74
C ASP A 309 -5.89 -5.77 16.66
N GLU A 310 -5.59 -4.51 16.37
CA GLU A 310 -5.70 -3.54 17.43
C GLU A 310 -6.61 -2.45 16.86
N ASP A 311 -7.78 -2.24 17.47
CA ASP A 311 -8.52 -0.99 17.37
C ASP A 311 -7.60 0.07 17.99
N LEU A 312 -6.53 0.40 17.27
CA LEU A 312 -5.47 1.26 17.74
C LEU A 312 -6.10 2.63 17.78
N SER A 313 -6.54 2.97 18.98
CA SER A 313 -7.12 4.26 19.26
C SER A 313 -6.18 5.35 18.76
N THR A 314 -6.77 6.32 18.08
CA THR A 314 -6.09 7.55 17.72
C THR A 314 -5.74 8.38 18.97
N LYS A 315 -6.35 8.09 20.12
CA LYS A 315 -6.00 8.70 21.42
C LYS A 315 -4.67 8.12 21.92
N PRO A 316 -3.63 8.95 22.08
CA PRO A 316 -2.39 8.51 22.69
C PRO A 316 -2.60 8.26 24.19
N THR A 317 -2.00 7.20 24.74
CA THR A 317 -2.01 6.97 26.20
C THR A 317 -0.89 7.76 26.90
N GLU A 318 -1.04 7.96 28.21
CA GLU A 318 0.00 8.60 29.03
C GLU A 318 1.30 7.78 29.04
N GLU A 319 1.20 6.45 29.00
CA GLU A 319 2.34 5.54 28.89
C GLU A 319 3.05 5.68 27.55
N GLU A 320 2.30 5.72 26.43
CA GLU A 320 2.87 5.93 25.09
C GLU A 320 3.63 7.26 25.00
N LEU A 321 3.10 8.33 25.60
CA LEU A 321 3.74 9.65 25.64
C LEU A 321 5.02 9.68 26.49
N LYS A 322 5.08 8.89 27.57
CA LYS A 322 6.24 8.78 28.46
C LYS A 322 7.35 7.93 27.85
N GLU A 323 6.99 6.85 27.17
CA GLU A 323 7.94 5.92 26.52
C GLU A 323 8.24 6.31 25.07
N ALA A 324 7.74 7.46 24.62
CA ALA A 324 7.85 7.89 23.24
C ALA A 324 9.32 8.00 22.79
N PHE A 325 9.60 7.42 21.62
CA PHE A 325 10.80 7.73 20.87
C PHE A 325 10.67 9.15 20.28
N ILE A 326 11.74 9.95 20.34
CA ILE A 326 11.76 11.33 19.84
C ILE A 326 12.75 11.42 18.69
N ASP A 327 12.33 11.95 17.54
CA ASP A 327 13.22 12.18 16.41
C ASP A 327 14.04 13.48 16.53
N GLU A 328 14.90 13.79 15.56
CA GLU A 328 15.75 14.98 15.58
C GLU A 328 14.99 16.32 15.52
N TRP A 329 13.69 16.29 15.20
CA TRP A 329 12.80 17.46 15.14
C TRP A 329 11.91 17.60 16.38
N GLY A 330 12.09 16.73 17.38
CA GLY A 330 11.30 16.72 18.59
C GLY A 330 9.94 16.01 18.44
N VAL A 331 9.69 15.32 17.33
CA VAL A 331 8.44 14.60 17.09
C VAL A 331 8.44 13.29 17.86
N LYS A 332 7.36 13.08 18.62
CA LYS A 332 7.14 11.91 19.47
C LYS A 332 6.40 10.83 18.70
N TYR A 333 7.00 9.65 18.65
CA TYR A 333 6.41 8.42 18.14
C TYR A 333 6.26 7.40 19.27
N SER A 334 5.29 6.48 19.15
CA SER A 334 5.23 5.31 20.02
C SER A 334 6.54 4.51 19.93
N LYS A 335 6.84 3.74 20.97
CA LYS A 335 8.07 2.94 21.06
C LYS A 335 8.25 1.96 19.90
N ASP A 336 7.15 1.46 19.35
CA ASP A 336 7.11 0.56 18.18
C ASP A 336 7.06 1.31 16.83
N GLY A 337 7.06 2.65 16.85
CA GLY A 337 6.98 3.50 15.65
C GLY A 337 5.63 3.52 14.95
N ARG A 338 4.62 2.78 15.42
CA ARG A 338 3.32 2.64 14.74
C ARG A 338 2.42 3.86 14.90
N LYS A 339 2.60 4.69 15.93
CA LYS A 339 1.82 5.91 16.18
C LYS A 339 2.70 7.15 16.20
N LEU A 340 2.28 8.19 15.51
CA LEU A 340 2.81 9.55 15.69
C LEU A 340 1.95 10.25 16.76
N LEU A 341 2.53 10.43 17.94
CA LEU A 341 1.81 10.83 19.16
C LEU A 341 1.69 12.35 19.27
N LYS A 342 2.81 13.07 19.08
CA LYS A 342 2.84 14.53 19.27
C LYS A 342 3.97 15.22 18.53
N VAL A 343 3.66 16.38 17.97
CA VAL A 343 4.60 17.26 17.29
C VAL A 343 4.79 18.56 18.09
N PRO A 344 6.03 19.10 18.16
CA PRO A 344 6.27 20.43 18.70
C PRO A 344 5.56 21.52 17.86
N LYS A 345 4.93 22.49 18.52
CA LYS A 345 4.16 23.54 17.82
C LYS A 345 5.06 24.45 16.98
N GLU A 346 6.33 24.52 17.35
CA GLU A 346 7.39 25.28 16.70
C GLU A 346 7.89 24.61 15.41
N LEU A 347 7.48 23.37 15.12
CA LEU A 347 7.83 22.68 13.88
C LEU A 347 7.40 23.54 12.69
N SER A 348 8.37 23.85 11.82
CA SER A 348 8.20 24.77 10.70
C SER A 348 8.77 24.18 9.41
N GLY A 349 8.26 24.64 8.27
CA GLY A 349 8.72 24.18 6.97
C GLY A 349 8.05 22.87 6.55
N ALA A 350 8.82 21.93 6.02
CA ALA A 350 8.34 20.66 5.50
C ALA A 350 8.74 19.51 6.43
N TYR A 351 7.82 18.58 6.68
CA TYR A 351 8.08 17.39 7.50
C TYR A 351 7.61 16.11 6.80
N SER A 352 8.38 15.03 6.94
CA SER A 352 8.03 13.71 6.43
C SER A 352 7.82 12.77 7.61
N ILE A 353 6.62 12.20 7.71
CA ILE A 353 6.31 11.19 8.71
C ILE A 353 7.12 9.93 8.39
N LYS A 354 7.65 9.26 9.42
CA LYS A 354 8.47 8.04 9.26
C LYS A 354 7.67 6.89 8.64
N GLU A 355 8.28 6.18 7.70
CA GLU A 355 7.71 4.96 7.11
C GLU A 355 7.41 3.91 8.19
N GLY A 356 6.31 3.18 8.03
CA GLY A 356 5.82 2.24 9.05
C GLY A 356 4.88 2.86 10.09
N THR A 357 4.78 4.20 10.16
CA THR A 357 3.75 4.88 10.96
C THR A 357 2.37 4.49 10.43
N ARG A 358 1.49 3.98 11.30
CA ARG A 358 0.12 3.57 10.95
C ARG A 358 -0.91 4.62 11.33
N ILE A 359 -0.68 5.38 12.40
CA ILE A 359 -1.68 6.30 12.95
C ILE A 359 -1.07 7.66 13.23
N ILE A 360 -1.77 8.70 12.80
CA ILE A 360 -1.56 10.05 13.26
C ILE A 360 -2.56 10.28 14.40
N CYS A 361 -2.05 10.38 15.62
CA CYS A 361 -2.88 10.47 16.81
C CYS A 361 -3.67 11.78 16.90
N ASP A 362 -4.66 11.77 17.79
CA ASP A 362 -5.44 12.94 18.13
C ASP A 362 -4.51 14.10 18.51
N LYS A 363 -4.79 15.28 17.95
CA LYS A 363 -4.04 16.52 18.19
C LYS A 363 -2.53 16.42 17.91
N ALA A 364 -2.06 15.43 17.15
CA ALA A 364 -0.64 15.20 16.91
C ALA A 364 0.08 16.45 16.36
N PHE A 365 -0.46 17.05 15.29
CA PHE A 365 0.01 18.29 14.66
C PHE A 365 -0.84 19.52 15.05
N SER A 366 -1.73 19.41 16.03
CA SER A 366 -2.62 20.53 16.41
C SER A 366 -1.82 21.79 16.79
N PHE A 367 -2.18 22.90 16.14
CA PHE A 367 -1.57 24.23 16.20
C PHE A 367 -0.11 24.30 15.72
N CYS A 368 0.33 23.40 14.83
CA CYS A 368 1.60 23.56 14.09
C CYS A 368 1.45 24.65 13.01
N GLY A 369 1.31 25.89 13.45
CA GLY A 369 0.92 27.02 12.60
C GLY A 369 1.92 27.35 11.49
N SER A 370 3.18 26.95 11.64
CA SER A 370 4.27 27.20 10.69
C SER A 370 4.58 26.00 9.78
N LEU A 371 3.85 24.88 9.92
CA LEU A 371 4.00 23.72 9.05
C LEU A 371 3.44 24.05 7.66
N SER A 372 4.31 24.04 6.66
CA SER A 372 3.97 24.43 5.27
C SER A 372 3.68 23.24 4.36
N LYS A 373 4.30 22.08 4.64
CA LYS A 373 4.17 20.85 3.85
C LYS A 373 4.30 19.64 4.75
N ILE A 374 3.48 18.61 4.49
CA ILE A 374 3.64 17.31 5.13
C ILE A 374 3.59 16.17 4.12
N ILE A 375 4.46 15.18 4.30
CA ILE A 375 4.46 13.92 3.55
C ILE A 375 3.97 12.82 4.49
N ILE A 376 2.85 12.20 4.12
CA ILE A 376 2.24 11.08 4.87
C ILE A 376 2.54 9.78 4.11
N PRO A 377 3.23 8.80 4.73
CA PRO A 377 3.57 7.55 4.07
C PRO A 377 2.34 6.66 3.85
N SER A 378 2.43 5.75 2.88
CA SER A 378 1.35 4.81 2.56
C SER A 378 1.06 3.77 3.64
N SER A 379 1.88 3.72 4.70
CA SER A 379 1.61 2.90 5.88
C SER A 379 0.50 3.46 6.77
N VAL A 380 0.15 4.75 6.66
CA VAL A 380 -0.85 5.41 7.54
C VAL A 380 -2.27 4.99 7.16
N THR A 381 -3.02 4.45 8.11
CA THR A 381 -4.40 3.96 7.93
C THR A 381 -5.46 4.85 8.59
N SER A 382 -5.09 5.65 9.59
CA SER A 382 -6.03 6.49 10.35
C SER A 382 -5.46 7.88 10.69
N ILE A 383 -6.30 8.90 10.57
CA ILE A 383 -6.02 10.28 11.01
C ILE A 383 -6.99 10.61 12.14
N GLY A 384 -6.45 10.84 13.34
CA GLY A 384 -7.21 11.10 14.55
C GLY A 384 -7.88 12.46 14.62
N ASP A 385 -8.63 12.64 15.70
CA ASP A 385 -9.41 13.84 15.93
C ASP A 385 -8.47 15.03 16.14
N ASN A 386 -8.79 16.17 15.55
CA ASN A 386 -8.00 17.40 15.65
C ASN A 386 -6.54 17.24 15.18
N ALA A 387 -6.21 16.17 14.42
CA ALA A 387 -4.83 15.80 14.10
C ALA A 387 -4.01 16.96 13.50
N PHE A 388 -4.58 17.73 12.57
CA PHE A 388 -3.98 18.90 11.93
C PHE A 388 -4.69 20.21 12.26
N MET A 389 -5.52 20.23 13.31
CA MET A 389 -6.29 21.41 13.70
C MET A 389 -5.37 22.65 13.83
N GLY A 390 -5.67 23.73 13.11
CA GLY A 390 -4.95 24.99 13.20
C GLY A 390 -3.56 25.00 12.53
N CYS A 391 -3.26 24.06 11.63
CA CYS A 391 -2.08 24.12 10.75
C CYS A 391 -2.24 25.21 9.68
N ARG A 392 -2.20 26.48 10.10
CA ARG A 392 -2.60 27.64 9.29
C ARG A 392 -1.74 27.88 8.05
N SER A 393 -0.48 27.42 8.02
CA SER A 393 0.42 27.58 6.87
C SER A 393 0.44 26.39 5.91
N LEU A 394 -0.31 25.31 6.20
CA LEU A 394 -0.31 24.10 5.36
C LEU A 394 -1.04 24.40 4.05
N LEU A 395 -0.34 24.33 2.92
CA LEU A 395 -0.86 24.74 1.61
C LEU A 395 -1.60 23.62 0.88
N ASP A 396 -1.04 22.41 0.94
CA ASP A 396 -1.55 21.20 0.32
C ASP A 396 -1.24 19.97 1.17
N ILE A 397 -2.09 18.95 1.05
CA ILE A 397 -1.87 17.65 1.67
C ILE A 397 -2.41 16.54 0.77
N VAL A 398 -1.64 15.46 0.67
CA VAL A 398 -2.03 14.23 -0.02
C VAL A 398 -2.30 13.17 1.04
N ILE A 399 -3.57 12.79 1.19
CA ILE A 399 -3.96 11.69 2.07
C ILE A 399 -3.71 10.37 1.31
N PRO A 400 -2.92 9.43 1.84
CA PRO A 400 -2.60 8.19 1.13
C PRO A 400 -3.81 7.25 1.06
N SER A 401 -3.86 6.41 0.02
CA SER A 401 -4.97 5.48 -0.25
C SER A 401 -5.13 4.34 0.74
N SER A 402 -4.29 4.29 1.77
CA SER A 402 -4.38 3.41 2.92
C SER A 402 -5.32 3.96 4.00
N VAL A 403 -5.62 5.27 4.00
CA VAL A 403 -6.47 5.90 5.02
C VAL A 403 -7.93 5.56 4.82
N THR A 404 -8.59 5.05 5.86
CA THR A 404 -10.00 4.61 5.80
C THR A 404 -10.98 5.61 6.42
N SER A 405 -10.51 6.48 7.32
CA SER A 405 -11.35 7.49 8.00
C SER A 405 -10.58 8.78 8.27
N ILE A 406 -11.32 9.89 8.30
CA ILE A 406 -10.85 11.22 8.72
C ILE A 406 -11.64 11.59 9.97
N GLY A 407 -10.96 11.75 11.10
CA GLY A 407 -11.56 12.08 12.40
C GLY A 407 -12.18 13.48 12.49
N ASP A 408 -12.80 13.75 13.63
CA ASP A 408 -13.48 15.02 13.90
C ASP A 408 -12.45 16.15 14.02
N ASP A 409 -12.76 17.35 13.51
CA ASP A 409 -11.88 18.52 13.44
C ASP A 409 -10.51 18.27 12.78
N ALA A 410 -10.32 17.17 12.04
CA ALA A 410 -8.99 16.72 11.61
C ALA A 410 -8.17 17.81 10.89
N PHE A 411 -8.81 18.65 10.09
CA PHE A 411 -8.22 19.79 9.39
C PHE A 411 -8.91 21.12 9.76
N PHE A 412 -9.56 21.20 10.92
CA PHE A 412 -10.23 22.40 11.39
C PHE A 412 -9.28 23.61 11.40
N ALA A 413 -9.72 24.74 10.85
CA ALA A 413 -8.96 26.00 10.75
C ALA A 413 -7.59 25.90 10.04
N CYS A 414 -7.42 24.95 9.11
CA CYS A 414 -6.31 24.92 8.15
C CYS A 414 -6.49 25.99 7.05
N SER A 415 -6.47 27.27 7.44
CA SER A 415 -6.93 28.40 6.62
C SER A 415 -6.22 28.59 5.27
N SER A 416 -4.96 28.16 5.12
CA SER A 416 -4.22 28.22 3.85
C SER A 416 -4.34 26.97 2.98
N LEU A 417 -5.00 25.91 3.47
CA LEU A 417 -5.13 24.66 2.74
C LEU A 417 -5.98 24.87 1.50
N SER A 418 -5.34 24.84 0.34
CA SER A 418 -5.95 25.21 -0.95
C SER A 418 -6.43 24.01 -1.76
N LYS A 419 -5.79 22.85 -1.53
CA LYS A 419 -6.02 21.59 -2.23
C LYS A 419 -5.88 20.41 -1.27
N ILE A 420 -6.89 19.55 -1.28
CA ILE A 420 -6.83 18.23 -0.66
C ILE A 420 -7.47 17.19 -1.59
N VAL A 421 -6.89 15.99 -1.62
CA VAL A 421 -7.44 14.84 -2.32
C VAL A 421 -7.85 13.81 -1.27
N ILE A 422 -9.14 13.52 -1.18
CA ILE A 422 -9.67 12.43 -0.34
C ILE A 422 -9.58 11.14 -1.17
N PRO A 423 -8.84 10.10 -0.74
CA PRO A 423 -8.68 8.87 -1.49
C PRO A 423 -9.95 8.01 -1.44
N SER A 424 -10.12 7.14 -2.43
CA SER A 424 -11.27 6.23 -2.55
C SER A 424 -11.32 5.11 -1.50
N SER A 425 -10.39 5.10 -0.55
CA SER A 425 -10.39 4.22 0.62
C SER A 425 -11.17 4.81 1.79
N VAL A 426 -11.40 6.13 1.82
CA VAL A 426 -12.10 6.81 2.91
C VAL A 426 -13.59 6.48 2.85
N THR A 427 -14.14 6.01 3.97
CA THR A 427 -15.55 5.65 4.11
C THR A 427 -16.34 6.68 4.92
N SER A 428 -15.69 7.47 5.77
CA SER A 428 -16.34 8.51 6.59
C SER A 428 -15.52 9.81 6.69
N ILE A 429 -16.22 10.92 6.80
CA ILE A 429 -15.68 12.26 7.11
C ILE A 429 -16.32 12.73 8.42
N GLY A 430 -15.50 13.02 9.44
CA GLY A 430 -15.95 13.45 10.77
C GLY A 430 -16.59 14.84 10.83
N ASP A 431 -17.07 15.19 12.03
CA ASP A 431 -17.65 16.50 12.34
C ASP A 431 -16.58 17.58 12.25
N ASP A 432 -16.93 18.75 11.69
CA ASP A 432 -16.03 19.91 11.53
C ASP A 432 -14.69 19.62 10.80
N ALA A 433 -14.57 18.46 10.12
CA ALA A 433 -13.29 17.93 9.63
C ALA A 433 -12.51 18.89 8.72
N PHE A 434 -13.19 19.71 7.91
CA PHE A 434 -12.61 20.76 7.06
C PHE A 434 -13.12 22.16 7.40
N ALA A 435 -13.79 22.35 8.53
CA ALA A 435 -14.34 23.64 8.90
C ALA A 435 -13.24 24.71 9.00
N GLY A 436 -13.50 25.91 8.50
CA GLY A 436 -12.53 27.02 8.47
C GLY A 436 -11.34 26.82 7.52
N CYS A 437 -11.42 25.91 6.55
CA CYS A 437 -10.45 25.83 5.44
C CYS A 437 -10.73 26.92 4.39
N HIS A 438 -10.53 28.20 4.75
CA HIS A 438 -10.90 29.38 3.95
C HIS A 438 -10.35 29.39 2.52
N SER A 439 -9.15 28.83 2.29
CA SER A 439 -8.49 28.80 0.97
C SER A 439 -8.87 27.59 0.12
N LEU A 440 -9.62 26.62 0.67
CA LEU A 440 -9.93 25.38 -0.02
C LEU A 440 -10.85 25.67 -1.21
N SER A 441 -10.32 25.49 -2.42
CA SER A 441 -11.02 25.91 -3.65
C SER A 441 -11.80 24.78 -4.31
N LYS A 442 -11.38 23.53 -4.07
CA LYS A 442 -11.97 22.33 -4.64
C LYS A 442 -11.79 21.15 -3.71
N ILE A 443 -12.87 20.40 -3.51
CA ILE A 443 -12.86 19.09 -2.86
C ILE A 443 -13.71 18.13 -3.67
N VAL A 444 -13.28 16.87 -3.77
CA VAL A 444 -14.05 15.79 -4.39
C VAL A 444 -14.30 14.76 -3.32
N ILE A 445 -15.58 14.51 -3.02
CA ILE A 445 -15.99 13.46 -2.10
C ILE A 445 -16.07 12.15 -2.90
N PRO A 446 -15.23 11.13 -2.62
CA PRO A 446 -15.19 9.92 -3.41
C PRO A 446 -16.44 9.05 -3.18
N SER A 447 -16.74 8.17 -4.13
CA SER A 447 -17.89 7.25 -4.08
C SER A 447 -17.78 6.15 -3.03
N SER A 448 -16.69 6.11 -2.27
CA SER A 448 -16.48 5.23 -1.12
C SER A 448 -17.09 5.80 0.17
N VAL A 449 -17.31 7.13 0.23
CA VAL A 449 -17.83 7.79 1.44
C VAL A 449 -19.31 7.45 1.63
N THR A 450 -19.65 6.94 2.81
CA THR A 450 -21.00 6.57 3.22
C THR A 450 -21.57 7.53 4.27
N SER A 451 -20.73 8.24 5.04
CA SER A 451 -21.16 9.23 6.04
C SER A 451 -20.34 10.54 6.02
N ILE A 452 -21.01 11.65 6.32
CA ILE A 452 -20.40 12.98 6.47
C ILE A 452 -20.93 13.64 7.76
N GLY A 453 -20.02 14.20 8.55
CA GLY A 453 -20.29 14.83 9.85
C GLY A 453 -20.98 16.19 9.81
N ASP A 454 -21.46 16.64 10.97
CA ASP A 454 -21.96 18.01 11.19
C ASP A 454 -20.87 19.03 10.87
N ARG A 455 -21.23 20.16 10.27
CA ARG A 455 -20.33 21.27 9.93
C ARG A 455 -19.04 20.90 9.18
N ALA A 456 -18.95 19.71 8.57
CA ALA A 456 -17.71 19.20 7.96
C ALA A 456 -17.03 20.17 6.97
N PHE A 457 -17.79 21.02 6.28
CA PHE A 457 -17.29 22.04 5.35
C PHE A 457 -17.65 23.47 5.77
N ASN A 458 -17.89 23.70 7.06
CA ASN A 458 -18.30 25.00 7.58
C ASN A 458 -17.29 26.09 7.23
N ASN A 459 -17.78 27.26 6.80
CA ASN A 459 -16.96 28.43 6.50
C ASN A 459 -15.79 28.16 5.51
N CYS A 460 -15.95 27.20 4.60
CA CYS A 460 -15.03 26.99 3.47
C CYS A 460 -15.28 28.03 2.37
N SER A 461 -14.94 29.29 2.63
CA SER A 461 -15.38 30.45 1.82
C SER A 461 -14.88 30.46 0.37
N SER A 462 -13.75 29.81 0.05
CA SER A 462 -13.27 29.68 -1.34
C SER A 462 -13.89 28.50 -2.10
N LEU A 463 -14.58 27.59 -1.40
CA LEU A 463 -15.11 26.37 -1.99
C LEU A 463 -16.44 26.67 -2.68
N LYS A 464 -16.47 26.54 -4.01
CA LYS A 464 -17.64 26.94 -4.81
C LYS A 464 -18.66 25.85 -5.06
N TYR A 465 -18.25 24.59 -4.89
CA TYR A 465 -19.04 23.44 -5.31
C TYR A 465 -18.78 22.22 -4.45
N ILE A 466 -19.86 21.56 -4.02
CA ILE A 466 -19.82 20.23 -3.42
C ILE A 466 -20.91 19.38 -4.07
N SER A 467 -20.57 18.13 -4.38
CA SER A 467 -21.55 17.10 -4.78
C SER A 467 -21.59 16.01 -3.71
N ILE A 468 -22.77 15.72 -3.18
CA ILE A 468 -23.00 14.54 -2.32
C ILE A 468 -23.07 13.30 -3.22
N PRO A 469 -22.13 12.35 -3.14
CA PRO A 469 -22.12 11.20 -4.03
C PRO A 469 -23.24 10.19 -3.70
N LYS A 470 -23.56 9.31 -4.66
CA LYS A 470 -24.61 8.27 -4.55
C LYS A 470 -24.45 7.36 -3.33
N SER A 471 -23.22 7.19 -2.85
CA SER A 471 -22.84 6.30 -1.75
C SER A 471 -23.18 6.85 -0.38
N VAL A 472 -23.41 8.16 -0.22
CA VAL A 472 -23.70 8.75 1.10
C VAL A 472 -25.09 8.31 1.53
N ILE A 473 -25.13 7.60 2.65
CA ILE A 473 -26.35 7.11 3.28
C ILE A 473 -26.67 7.84 4.59
N CYS A 474 -25.67 8.51 5.19
CA CYS A 474 -25.81 9.19 6.48
C CYS A 474 -25.21 10.60 6.46
N LEU A 475 -25.93 11.56 7.04
CA LEU A 475 -25.45 12.92 7.33
C LEU A 475 -25.71 13.19 8.81
N ASN A 476 -24.65 13.38 9.60
CA ASN A 476 -24.73 13.49 11.06
C ASN A 476 -24.96 14.94 11.53
N GLY A 477 -25.84 15.69 10.87
CA GLY A 477 -26.04 17.12 11.12
C GLY A 477 -26.11 17.89 9.80
N ASN A 478 -25.68 19.14 9.80
CA ASN A 478 -25.55 20.00 8.63
C ASN A 478 -24.07 20.15 8.22
N PRO A 479 -23.56 19.36 7.25
CA PRO A 479 -22.18 19.49 6.78
C PRO A 479 -21.84 20.85 6.16
N PHE A 480 -22.86 21.62 5.81
CA PHE A 480 -22.80 22.81 4.97
C PHE A 480 -23.17 24.10 5.72
N ALA A 481 -23.14 24.07 7.06
CA ALA A 481 -23.37 25.25 7.88
C ALA A 481 -22.47 26.42 7.46
N ASP A 482 -22.99 27.64 7.32
CA ASP A 482 -22.21 28.84 6.90
C ASP A 482 -21.36 28.62 5.61
N TRP A 483 -21.84 27.77 4.69
CA TRP A 483 -21.25 27.56 3.36
C TRP A 483 -22.25 27.87 2.24
N ASP A 484 -21.88 28.84 1.40
CA ASP A 484 -22.78 29.44 0.39
C ASP A 484 -22.53 28.93 -1.04
N GLY A 485 -21.74 27.86 -1.18
CA GLY A 485 -21.45 27.28 -2.49
C GLY A 485 -22.64 26.53 -3.11
N LYS A 486 -22.47 26.15 -4.38
CA LYS A 486 -23.46 25.34 -5.09
C LYS A 486 -23.38 23.90 -4.61
N LEU A 487 -24.48 23.39 -4.06
CA LEU A 487 -24.64 21.98 -3.73
C LEU A 487 -25.31 21.22 -4.87
N GLU A 488 -24.80 20.03 -5.16
CA GLU A 488 -25.49 18.99 -5.92
C GLU A 488 -25.71 17.78 -5.01
N CYS A 489 -26.91 17.20 -5.04
CA CYS A 489 -27.22 15.97 -4.32
C CYS A 489 -27.45 14.83 -5.30
N LEU A 490 -26.50 13.90 -5.40
CA LEU A 490 -26.64 12.69 -6.22
C LEU A 490 -27.11 11.48 -5.40
N SER A 491 -27.08 11.57 -4.07
CA SER A 491 -27.53 10.49 -3.19
C SER A 491 -29.04 10.29 -3.26
N PRO A 492 -29.52 9.05 -3.42
CA PRO A 492 -30.95 8.73 -3.41
C PRO A 492 -31.56 8.74 -1.99
N ASN A 493 -30.76 8.98 -0.95
CA ASN A 493 -31.21 9.01 0.45
C ASN A 493 -31.61 10.41 0.93
N PHE A 494 -31.40 11.43 0.11
CA PHE A 494 -31.69 12.81 0.45
C PHE A 494 -32.44 13.50 -0.69
N ILE A 495 -33.19 14.53 -0.36
CA ILE A 495 -33.90 15.37 -1.32
C ILE A 495 -33.41 16.80 -1.12
N TYR A 496 -32.89 17.40 -2.18
CA TYR A 496 -32.45 18.79 -2.18
C TYR A 496 -33.31 19.60 -3.15
N GLU A 497 -34.16 20.48 -2.60
CA GLU A 497 -35.07 21.35 -3.33
C GLU A 497 -35.20 22.69 -2.62
N ASP A 498 -35.38 23.77 -3.37
CA ASP A 498 -35.61 25.13 -2.82
C ASP A 498 -34.60 25.55 -1.74
N ASP A 499 -33.33 25.17 -1.93
CA ASP A 499 -32.22 25.39 -0.98
C ASP A 499 -32.37 24.70 0.39
N VAL A 500 -33.23 23.70 0.48
CA VAL A 500 -33.41 22.86 1.66
C VAL A 500 -33.04 21.41 1.36
N LEU A 501 -32.16 20.85 2.17
CA LEU A 501 -31.78 19.45 2.15
C LEU A 501 -32.58 18.69 3.20
N PHE A 502 -33.33 17.70 2.75
CA PHE A 502 -34.13 16.81 3.55
C PHE A 502 -33.58 15.38 3.52
N ASN A 503 -34.00 14.56 4.47
CA ASN A 503 -33.96 13.10 4.31
C ASN A 503 -34.96 12.63 3.24
N LYS A 504 -34.85 11.35 2.85
CA LYS A 504 -35.60 10.73 1.75
C LYS A 504 -37.12 10.90 1.80
N ASP A 505 -37.70 10.91 3.00
CA ASP A 505 -39.16 11.02 3.20
C ASP A 505 -39.61 12.45 3.58
N LYS A 506 -38.69 13.42 3.57
CA LYS A 506 -38.92 14.81 3.99
C LYS A 506 -39.46 14.97 5.42
N SER A 507 -39.20 14.00 6.29
CA SER A 507 -39.53 14.08 7.72
C SER A 507 -38.46 14.83 8.53
N LYS A 508 -37.24 14.99 8.01
CA LYS A 508 -36.15 15.72 8.67
C LYS A 508 -35.56 16.80 7.76
N ILE A 509 -35.48 18.04 8.26
CA ILE A 509 -34.63 19.08 7.67
C ILE A 509 -33.20 18.83 8.14
N ILE A 510 -32.29 18.62 7.19
CA ILE A 510 -30.87 18.38 7.45
C ILE A 510 -30.09 19.69 7.33
N SER A 511 -30.36 20.46 6.29
CA SER A 511 -29.66 21.72 6.03
C SER A 511 -30.58 22.70 5.33
N PHE A 512 -30.70 23.90 5.87
CA PHE A 512 -31.35 25.04 5.26
C PHE A 512 -30.28 26.00 4.77
N ARG A 513 -30.18 26.20 3.45
CA ARG A 513 -29.08 26.97 2.83
C ARG A 513 -29.48 28.31 2.25
N ASN A 514 -30.75 28.70 2.37
CA ASN A 514 -31.20 29.98 1.83
C ASN A 514 -30.84 31.13 2.79
N GLN A 515 -29.70 31.78 2.54
CA GLN A 515 -29.21 32.86 3.40
C GLN A 515 -29.96 34.20 3.25
N ASN A 516 -30.86 34.30 2.27
CA ASN A 516 -31.48 35.57 1.87
C ASN A 516 -32.98 35.67 2.21
N VAL A 517 -33.57 34.65 2.86
CA VAL A 517 -34.96 34.72 3.28
C VAL A 517 -35.10 35.28 4.68
N GLU A 518 -36.13 36.10 4.87
CA GLU A 518 -36.49 36.67 6.18
C GLU A 518 -37.45 35.76 6.95
N SER A 519 -38.27 34.98 6.24
CA SER A 519 -39.24 34.06 6.82
C SER A 519 -39.24 32.69 6.15
N TYR A 520 -39.51 31.64 6.93
CA TYR A 520 -39.67 30.27 6.42
C TYR A 520 -40.78 29.52 7.14
N VAL A 521 -41.59 28.78 6.39
CA VAL A 521 -42.65 27.92 6.94
C VAL A 521 -42.21 26.48 6.80
N ILE A 522 -41.96 25.81 7.92
CA ILE A 522 -41.57 24.40 7.90
C ILE A 522 -42.78 23.55 7.43
N PRO A 523 -42.62 22.67 6.43
CA PRO A 523 -43.70 21.81 5.97
C PRO A 523 -44.23 20.88 7.07
N ASN A 524 -45.54 20.61 7.08
CA ASN A 524 -46.19 19.69 8.03
C ASN A 524 -45.69 18.23 7.95
N SER A 525 -44.99 17.85 6.88
CA SER A 525 -44.34 16.54 6.78
C SER A 525 -43.13 16.40 7.70
N VAL A 526 -42.53 17.52 8.11
CA VAL A 526 -41.32 17.54 8.94
C VAL A 526 -41.68 17.22 10.38
N THR A 527 -41.00 16.24 10.94
CA THR A 527 -41.10 15.82 12.34
C THR A 527 -39.85 16.14 13.15
N SER A 528 -38.72 16.39 12.50
CA SER A 528 -37.46 16.75 13.17
C SER A 528 -36.61 17.76 12.40
N ILE A 529 -35.86 18.57 13.13
CA ILE A 529 -34.84 19.50 12.58
C ILE A 529 -33.48 18.99 13.06
N GLY A 530 -32.53 18.83 12.15
CA GLY A 530 -31.18 18.35 12.46
C GLY A 530 -30.30 19.35 13.20
N ASP A 531 -29.18 18.85 13.73
CA ASP A 531 -28.15 19.68 14.32
C ASP A 531 -27.63 20.69 13.29
N SER A 532 -27.42 21.94 13.71
CA SER A 532 -26.95 23.02 12.85
C SER A 532 -27.79 23.30 11.60
N ALA A 533 -29.02 22.79 11.51
CA ALA A 533 -29.80 22.79 10.26
C ALA A 533 -30.02 24.20 9.68
N PHE A 534 -30.24 25.22 10.51
CA PHE A 534 -30.37 26.62 10.12
C PHE A 534 -29.14 27.45 10.51
N TRP A 535 -28.03 26.83 10.89
CA TRP A 535 -26.84 27.54 11.35
C TRP A 535 -26.42 28.64 10.36
N GLY A 536 -26.22 29.85 10.89
CA GLY A 536 -25.71 30.97 10.11
C GLY A 536 -26.75 31.62 9.20
N CYS A 537 -28.04 31.28 9.30
CA CYS A 537 -29.13 31.95 8.58
C CYS A 537 -29.39 33.36 9.12
N ARG A 538 -28.46 34.29 8.84
CA ARG A 538 -28.39 35.65 9.39
C ARG A 538 -29.52 36.58 8.93
N SER A 539 -30.27 36.19 7.91
CA SER A 539 -31.45 36.94 7.43
C SER A 539 -32.76 36.40 8.03
N LEU A 540 -32.77 35.14 8.49
CA LEU A 540 -33.96 34.50 9.00
C LEU A 540 -34.37 35.12 10.34
N SER A 541 -35.54 35.78 10.32
CA SER A 541 -36.11 36.52 11.45
C SER A 541 -37.49 36.01 11.87
N ASP A 542 -38.14 35.21 11.03
CA ASP A 542 -39.41 34.56 11.32
C ASP A 542 -39.38 33.11 10.86
N ILE A 543 -39.83 32.17 11.69
CA ILE A 543 -39.92 30.76 11.31
C ILE A 543 -41.15 30.13 11.95
N VAL A 544 -41.98 29.52 11.12
CA VAL A 544 -43.19 28.81 11.56
C VAL A 544 -42.86 27.33 11.72
N ILE A 545 -42.86 26.86 12.96
CA ILE A 545 -42.56 25.47 13.33
C ILE A 545 -43.90 24.73 13.63
N PRO A 546 -44.36 23.82 12.76
CA PRO A 546 -45.63 23.14 12.96
C PRO A 546 -45.58 22.16 14.15
N SER A 547 -46.76 21.78 14.65
CA SER A 547 -46.88 20.83 15.76
C SER A 547 -46.36 19.42 15.44
N SER A 548 -46.16 19.11 14.14
CA SER A 548 -45.53 17.86 13.70
C SER A 548 -44.07 17.76 14.13
N VAL A 549 -43.37 18.89 14.32
CA VAL A 549 -41.98 18.91 14.78
C VAL A 549 -41.91 18.58 16.25
N THR A 550 -41.36 17.42 16.56
CA THR A 550 -41.21 16.87 17.92
C THR A 550 -39.77 16.92 18.43
N SER A 551 -38.79 17.16 17.56
CA SER A 551 -37.39 17.35 17.96
C SER A 551 -36.64 18.38 17.11
N ILE A 552 -35.72 19.10 17.74
CA ILE A 552 -34.82 20.07 17.12
C ILE A 552 -33.41 19.78 17.66
N GLY A 553 -32.46 19.66 16.75
CA GLY A 553 -31.06 19.34 17.05
C GLY A 553 -30.30 20.49 17.71
N ASP A 554 -29.14 20.15 18.24
CA ASP A 554 -28.23 21.09 18.89
C ASP A 554 -27.75 22.13 17.86
N CYS A 555 -27.65 23.38 18.31
CA CYS A 555 -27.25 24.55 17.54
C CYS A 555 -28.02 24.80 16.24
N ALA A 556 -29.25 24.26 16.12
CA ALA A 556 -30.03 24.36 14.89
C ALA A 556 -30.21 25.81 14.41
N PHE A 557 -30.35 26.78 15.32
CA PHE A 557 -30.56 28.19 15.03
C PHE A 557 -29.40 29.11 15.47
N ASP A 558 -28.22 28.56 15.74
CA ASP A 558 -27.04 29.36 16.07
C ASP A 558 -26.74 30.35 14.94
N ASN A 559 -26.30 31.56 15.32
CA ASN A 559 -26.02 32.66 14.40
C ASN A 559 -27.22 33.08 13.50
N CYS A 560 -28.46 32.70 13.85
CA CYS A 560 -29.67 33.23 13.23
C CYS A 560 -30.16 34.50 13.94
N LYS A 561 -30.94 35.33 13.24
CA LYS A 561 -31.60 36.52 13.82
C LYS A 561 -32.99 36.18 14.38
N ILE A 562 -33.10 35.08 15.12
CA ILE A 562 -34.36 34.68 15.75
C ILE A 562 -34.71 35.71 16.85
N PRO A 563 -35.93 36.28 16.85
CA PRO A 563 -36.36 37.26 17.83
C PRO A 563 -36.70 36.60 19.19
N ASP A 564 -36.62 37.38 20.26
CA ASP A 564 -36.73 36.86 21.64
C ASP A 564 -38.09 36.23 21.95
N ASN A 565 -39.17 36.70 21.32
CA ASN A 565 -40.50 36.10 21.46
C ASN A 565 -40.53 34.66 20.95
N LEU A 566 -39.89 34.37 19.80
CA LEU A 566 -39.81 33.02 19.25
C LEU A 566 -38.87 32.15 20.09
N ARG A 567 -37.77 32.72 20.63
CA ARG A 567 -36.92 32.02 21.60
C ARG A 567 -37.70 31.58 22.84
N LEU A 568 -38.53 32.46 23.39
CA LEU A 568 -39.38 32.17 24.55
C LEU A 568 -40.44 31.09 24.26
N GLU A 569 -40.90 30.96 23.02
CA GLU A 569 -41.83 29.90 22.60
C GLU A 569 -41.14 28.53 22.49
N LEU A 570 -39.92 28.49 21.93
CA LEU A 570 -39.21 27.24 21.64
C LEU A 570 -38.44 26.70 22.84
N PHE A 571 -37.92 27.57 23.70
CA PHE A 571 -37.12 27.19 24.87
C PHE A 571 -37.82 26.17 25.79
N PRO A 572 -39.11 26.32 26.18
CA PRO A 572 -39.78 25.35 27.02
C PRO A 572 -39.98 23.97 26.37
N ARG A 573 -40.02 23.91 25.02
CA ARG A 573 -40.30 22.70 24.26
C ARG A 573 -39.04 21.91 23.92
N PHE A 574 -37.95 22.59 23.61
CA PHE A 574 -36.74 21.98 23.05
C PHE A 574 -35.46 22.30 23.83
N GLY A 575 -35.52 23.21 24.80
CA GLY A 575 -34.38 23.64 25.60
C GLY A 575 -33.53 24.71 24.91
N ASN A 576 -32.44 25.12 25.59
CA ASN A 576 -31.57 26.20 25.10
C ASN A 576 -30.53 25.74 24.07
N ARG A 577 -30.31 24.44 23.91
CA ARG A 577 -29.22 23.93 23.07
C ARG A 577 -29.44 24.18 21.59
N ILE A 578 -30.64 24.58 21.18
CA ILE A 578 -31.01 24.84 19.79
C ILE A 578 -30.58 26.23 19.27
N PHE A 579 -30.03 27.11 20.14
CA PHE A 579 -29.78 28.54 19.87
C PHE A 579 -28.35 28.98 20.12
#